data_AF-A0A6A6L7B7-F1
#
_entry.id   AF-A0A6A6L7B7-F1
#
_cell.length_a   1.000
_cell.length_b   1.000
_cell.length_c   1.000
_cell.angle_alpha   90.00
_cell.angle_beta   90.00
_cell.angle_gamma   90.00
#
_symmetry.space_group_name_H-M   'P 1'
#
loop_
_entity.id
_entity.type
_entity.pdbx_description
1 polymer ?
#
loop_
_entity_poly.entity_id
_entity_poly.type
_entity_poly.pdbx_seq_one_letter_code
_entity_poly.pdbx_strand_id
1 'polypeptide(L)'
;MTSVSPLAIETPMALGSIFQAQASPADDSQEHLLAVGDIEAGGDDPQTKFRIRNLTKKSDAGVTILGGVNLDIPKGVVVGIIGPSGSGKSTLLRSLNRLWEPPSDAVFLDGRDIRDLDVLSLRRKVGMLFQIPALFEGQAQRVALARTLANEPEVLLLDEPTSALDPISTQNIEDAIVKLKKSQGMTIVMVSHSIKQIQRIADVVCLLVNGEVVEVLKPDELSQAKHPMAQSSVLIVTGYRHTDAFMNSSLELFMNY
;
A
#
# COMPACT_ATOMS: atom_id res chain seq x y z
N MET A 1 -44.18 25.22 -10.05
CA MET A 1 -43.60 23.88 -10.27
C MET A 1 -42.54 24.00 -11.35
N THR A 2 -41.30 24.26 -10.96
CA THR A 2 -40.15 24.33 -11.87
C THR A 2 -39.26 23.12 -11.57
N SER A 3 -39.12 22.27 -12.58
CA SER A 3 -38.39 21.00 -12.55
C SER A 3 -36.89 21.23 -12.31
N VAL A 4 -36.36 20.64 -11.25
CA VAL A 4 -34.92 20.56 -10.99
C VAL A 4 -34.37 19.39 -11.80
N SER A 5 -33.46 19.67 -12.72
CA SER A 5 -32.69 18.68 -13.48
C SER A 5 -31.73 17.91 -12.56
N PRO A 6 -31.51 16.59 -12.74
CA PRO A 6 -30.62 15.82 -11.88
C PRO A 6 -29.15 16.21 -12.11
N LEU A 7 -28.44 16.37 -11.01
CA LEU A 7 -26.99 16.57 -10.94
C LEU A 7 -26.29 15.37 -11.61
N ALA A 8 -25.54 15.62 -12.69
CA ALA A 8 -24.68 14.62 -13.29
C ALA A 8 -23.55 14.29 -12.29
N ILE A 9 -23.57 13.07 -11.76
CA ILE A 9 -22.45 12.52 -10.99
C ILE A 9 -21.33 12.27 -12.01
N GLU A 10 -20.27 13.08 -11.94
CA GLU A 10 -19.07 12.88 -12.74
C GLU A 10 -18.54 11.46 -12.54
N THR A 11 -18.35 10.75 -13.66
CA THR A 11 -17.78 9.42 -13.72
C THR A 11 -16.37 9.42 -13.11
N PRO A 12 -16.01 8.50 -12.20
CA PRO A 12 -14.64 8.45 -11.69
C PRO A 12 -13.66 8.14 -12.83
N MET A 13 -12.62 8.96 -12.89
CA MET A 13 -11.54 8.96 -13.87
C MET A 13 -10.76 7.63 -13.88
N ALA A 14 -10.23 7.22 -15.04
CA ALA A 14 -9.56 5.93 -15.22
C ALA A 14 -8.29 5.80 -14.35
N LEU A 15 -8.25 4.75 -13.52
CA LEU A 15 -7.16 4.40 -12.59
C LEU A 15 -5.76 4.34 -13.22
N GLY A 16 -5.66 4.12 -14.53
CA GLY A 16 -4.38 4.05 -15.26
C GLY A 16 -3.59 5.36 -15.29
N SER A 17 -4.21 6.50 -15.00
CA SER A 17 -3.53 7.80 -14.94
C SER A 17 -2.95 8.13 -13.54
N ILE A 18 -3.44 7.48 -12.49
CA ILE A 18 -3.10 7.80 -11.08
C ILE A 18 -1.98 6.89 -10.55
N PHE A 19 -1.80 5.69 -11.12
CA PHE A 19 -0.87 4.68 -10.60
C PHE A 19 0.12 4.25 -11.67
N GLN A 20 1.13 5.07 -11.96
CA GLN A 20 2.30 4.63 -12.73
C GLN A 20 3.38 4.11 -11.77
N ALA A 21 3.58 2.79 -11.75
CA ALA A 21 4.84 2.21 -11.32
C ALA A 21 5.80 2.28 -12.51
N GLN A 22 6.89 3.05 -12.40
CA GLN A 22 7.98 2.97 -13.37
C GLN A 22 8.85 1.76 -13.02
N ALA A 23 8.83 0.74 -13.89
CA ALA A 23 9.83 -0.33 -13.86
C ALA A 23 11.18 0.22 -14.35
N SER A 24 12.26 -0.22 -13.71
CA SER A 24 13.64 0.05 -14.15
C SER A 24 13.89 -0.63 -15.51
N PRO A 25 14.63 0.00 -16.46
CA PRO A 25 14.73 -0.53 -17.82
C PRO A 25 15.72 -1.70 -17.85
N ALA A 26 15.18 -2.91 -17.98
CA ALA A 26 15.94 -4.05 -18.47
C ALA A 26 15.05 -4.89 -19.41
N ASP A 27 15.50 -4.90 -20.66
CA ASP A 27 15.14 -5.77 -21.77
C ASP A 27 14.06 -5.29 -22.76
N ASP A 28 14.47 -5.38 -24.02
CA ASP A 28 13.97 -4.69 -25.20
C ASP A 28 13.05 -5.64 -25.96
N SER A 29 11.74 -5.37 -26.00
CA SER A 29 10.85 -5.89 -27.04
C SER A 29 9.54 -5.10 -27.06
N GLN A 30 9.41 -4.28 -28.10
CA GLN A 30 8.23 -3.49 -28.44
C GLN A 30 7.00 -4.38 -28.70
N GLU A 31 5.83 -3.97 -28.20
CA GLU A 31 4.72 -3.54 -29.08
C GLU A 31 3.48 -2.97 -28.32
N HIS A 32 2.94 -1.92 -28.95
CA HIS A 32 1.57 -1.36 -28.89
C HIS A 32 1.06 -0.53 -27.68
N LEU A 33 1.47 0.74 -27.70
CA LEU A 33 0.63 1.95 -27.89
C LEU A 33 -0.70 2.12 -27.12
N LEU A 34 -0.74 3.06 -26.17
CA LEU A 34 -1.82 4.06 -26.05
C LEU A 34 -1.25 5.39 -25.50
N ALA A 35 -1.38 6.41 -26.36
CA ALA A 35 -1.25 7.86 -26.20
C ALA A 35 -0.55 8.45 -24.96
N VAL A 36 0.60 9.05 -25.23
CA VAL A 36 1.32 10.04 -24.42
C VAL A 36 0.48 11.31 -24.28
N GLY A 37 0.13 11.67 -23.05
CA GLY A 37 -0.19 13.03 -22.66
C GLY A 37 1.00 13.58 -21.86
N ASP A 38 1.50 14.73 -22.26
CA ASP A 38 2.71 15.36 -21.76
C ASP A 38 2.77 15.40 -20.22
N ILE A 39 3.86 14.86 -19.65
CA ILE A 39 4.15 14.96 -18.22
C ILE A 39 4.75 16.34 -17.98
N GLU A 40 3.92 17.31 -17.61
CA GLU A 40 4.42 18.50 -16.92
C GLU A 40 4.95 18.08 -15.55
N ALA A 41 6.25 18.26 -15.37
CA ALA A 41 6.90 18.18 -14.08
C ALA A 41 6.31 19.25 -13.14
N GLY A 42 5.77 18.83 -12.00
CA GLY A 42 5.42 19.74 -10.90
C GLY A 42 3.96 20.17 -10.85
N GLY A 43 3.06 19.22 -10.61
CA GLY A 43 1.71 19.49 -10.09
C GLY A 43 1.51 18.82 -8.74
N ASP A 44 1.24 19.60 -7.70
CA ASP A 44 0.68 19.10 -6.44
C ASP A 44 -0.73 18.63 -6.74
N ASP A 45 -0.89 17.34 -7.11
CA ASP A 45 -2.21 16.74 -7.32
C ASP A 45 -2.96 16.81 -5.99
N PRO A 46 -4.02 17.63 -5.88
CA PRO A 46 -4.70 17.86 -4.60
C PRO A 46 -5.37 16.59 -4.06
N GLN A 47 -5.50 15.53 -4.88
CA GLN A 47 -6.05 14.24 -4.47
C GLN A 47 -5.02 13.30 -3.86
N THR A 48 -3.71 13.57 -4.00
CA THR A 48 -2.65 12.74 -3.41
C THR A 48 -2.43 13.08 -1.95
N LYS A 49 -2.50 12.10 -1.04
CA LYS A 49 -2.22 12.26 0.40
C LYS A 49 -0.75 12.04 0.70
N PHE A 50 -0.21 10.89 0.29
CA PHE A 50 1.23 10.64 0.32
C PHE A 50 1.77 10.47 -1.09
N ARG A 51 2.92 11.09 -1.34
CA ARG A 51 3.71 10.92 -2.55
C ARG A 51 5.09 10.42 -2.15
N ILE A 52 5.48 9.26 -2.66
CA ILE A 52 6.76 8.61 -2.35
C ILE A 52 7.58 8.56 -3.64
N ARG A 53 8.82 9.06 -3.60
CA ARG A 53 9.71 9.14 -4.76
C ARG A 53 11.10 8.65 -4.41
N ASN A 54 11.60 7.69 -5.20
CA ASN A 54 12.94 7.12 -5.05
C ASN A 54 13.33 6.78 -3.59
N LEU A 55 12.38 6.23 -2.82
CA LEU A 55 12.62 5.95 -1.41
C LEU A 55 13.57 4.74 -1.28
N THR A 56 14.72 4.99 -0.67
CA THR A 56 15.76 3.99 -0.47
C THR A 56 16.04 3.76 1.01
N LYS A 57 16.41 2.53 1.35
CA LYS A 57 16.88 2.16 2.69
C LYS A 57 17.88 1.03 2.58
N LYS A 58 19.02 1.17 3.25
CA LYS A 58 19.96 0.09 3.51
C LYS A 58 19.96 -0.28 4.99
N SER A 59 20.25 -1.54 5.28
CA SER A 59 20.57 -2.00 6.63
C SER A 59 21.94 -1.49 7.06
N ASP A 60 22.27 -1.63 8.34
CA ASP A 60 23.59 -1.28 8.87
C ASP A 60 24.71 -2.13 8.25
N ALA A 61 24.38 -3.32 7.75
CA ALA A 61 25.28 -4.20 7.01
C ALA A 61 25.40 -3.84 5.51
N GLY A 62 24.76 -2.75 5.06
CA GLY A 62 24.80 -2.28 3.67
C GLY A 62 23.83 -2.99 2.72
N VAL A 63 23.01 -3.93 3.20
CA VAL A 63 22.04 -4.66 2.39
C VAL A 63 20.85 -3.76 2.06
N THR A 64 20.47 -3.67 0.79
CA THR A 64 19.30 -2.90 0.35
C THR A 64 18.01 -3.51 0.88
N ILE A 65 17.22 -2.71 1.59
CA ILE A 65 15.88 -3.05 2.08
C ILE A 65 14.81 -2.41 1.19
N LEU A 66 15.01 -1.16 0.77
CA LEU A 66 14.17 -0.45 -0.21
C LEU A 66 15.06 0.07 -1.33
N GLY A 67 14.71 -0.25 -2.57
CA GLY A 67 15.53 -0.07 -3.78
C GLY A 67 15.17 1.14 -4.65
N GLY A 68 14.40 2.10 -4.14
CA GLY A 68 13.90 3.23 -4.93
C GLY A 68 12.39 3.15 -5.15
N VAL A 69 11.65 3.02 -4.05
CA VAL A 69 10.18 2.91 -4.11
C VAL A 69 9.56 4.20 -4.61
N ASN A 70 8.65 4.08 -5.59
CA ASN A 70 7.76 5.14 -6.06
C ASN A 70 6.31 4.69 -5.84
N LEU A 71 5.52 5.51 -5.15
CA LEU A 71 4.12 5.20 -4.86
C LEU A 71 3.33 6.47 -4.52
N ASP A 72 2.15 6.60 -5.09
CA ASP A 72 1.16 7.63 -4.72
C ASP A 72 -0.01 6.99 -3.96
N ILE A 73 -0.40 7.61 -2.86
CA ILE A 73 -1.50 7.19 -1.99
C ILE A 73 -2.56 8.30 -2.04
N PRO A 74 -3.71 8.07 -2.69
CA PRO A 74 -4.76 9.08 -2.74
C PRO A 74 -5.47 9.27 -1.40
N LYS A 75 -6.07 10.45 -1.22
CA LYS A 75 -6.90 10.80 -0.06
C LYS A 75 -8.13 9.89 0.03
N GLY A 76 -8.44 9.43 1.23
CA GLY A 76 -9.65 8.64 1.51
C GLY A 76 -9.66 7.22 0.94
N VAL A 77 -8.50 6.74 0.48
CA VAL A 77 -8.32 5.40 -0.08
C VAL A 77 -7.70 4.47 0.96
N VAL A 78 -8.13 3.21 0.97
CA VAL A 78 -7.47 2.13 1.71
C VAL A 78 -6.48 1.43 0.79
N VAL A 79 -5.19 1.64 1.03
CA VAL A 79 -4.09 1.01 0.31
C VAL A 79 -3.59 -0.21 1.08
N GLY A 80 -3.67 -1.38 0.46
CA GLY A 80 -3.07 -2.61 0.97
C GLY A 80 -1.65 -2.81 0.43
N ILE A 81 -0.64 -2.99 1.29
CA ILE A 81 0.73 -3.35 0.89
C ILE A 81 0.93 -4.83 1.21
N ILE A 82 1.21 -5.62 0.17
CA ILE A 82 1.47 -7.05 0.30
C ILE A 82 2.79 -7.44 -0.37
N GLY A 83 3.28 -8.64 -0.03
CA GLY A 83 4.51 -9.17 -0.57
C GLY A 83 5.19 -10.15 0.38
N PRO A 84 6.23 -10.87 -0.09
CA PRO A 84 6.93 -11.88 0.70
C PRO A 84 7.50 -11.31 2.01
N SER A 85 7.78 -12.19 2.97
CA SER A 85 8.52 -11.78 4.16
C SER A 85 9.88 -11.20 3.76
N GLY A 86 10.33 -10.15 4.44
CA GLY A 86 11.59 -9.47 4.14
C GLY A 86 11.56 -8.50 2.95
N SER A 87 10.45 -8.35 2.22
CA SER A 87 10.38 -7.45 1.05
C SER A 87 10.41 -5.95 1.37
N GLY A 88 10.39 -5.57 2.65
CA GLY A 88 10.47 -4.17 3.09
C GLY A 88 9.14 -3.52 3.45
N LYS A 89 8.02 -4.26 3.54
CA LYS A 89 6.66 -3.71 3.77
C LYS A 89 6.57 -2.80 5.00
N SER A 90 6.96 -3.31 6.17
CA SER A 90 6.95 -2.52 7.40
C SER A 90 7.99 -1.39 7.34
N THR A 91 9.12 -1.57 6.64
CA THR A 91 10.12 -0.51 6.45
C THR A 91 9.54 0.65 5.65
N LEU A 92 8.82 0.36 4.55
CA LEU A 92 8.09 1.34 3.76
C LEU A 92 7.04 2.04 4.60
N LEU A 93 6.18 1.30 5.30
CA LEU A 93 5.13 1.88 6.14
C LEU A 93 5.69 2.80 7.23
N ARG A 94 6.76 2.38 7.90
CA ARG A 94 7.43 3.12 8.99
C ARG A 94 8.10 4.42 8.51
N SER A 95 8.42 4.54 7.23
CA SER A 95 8.96 5.77 6.65
C SER A 95 7.93 6.91 6.67
N LEU A 96 6.65 6.57 6.47
CA LEU A 96 5.54 7.54 6.36
C LEU A 96 5.25 8.28 7.68
N ASN A 97 5.67 7.70 8.81
CA ASN A 97 5.55 8.31 10.13
C ASN A 97 6.90 8.66 10.80
N ARG A 98 7.98 8.66 9.99
CA ARG A 98 9.35 8.91 10.43
C ARG A 98 9.74 8.11 11.69
N LEU A 99 9.47 6.81 11.70
CA LEU A 99 10.05 5.90 12.69
C LEU A 99 11.50 5.57 12.38
N TRP A 100 11.90 5.77 11.13
CA TRP A 100 13.26 5.99 10.69
C TRP A 100 13.27 7.21 9.77
N GLU A 101 14.40 7.89 9.65
CA GLU A 101 14.49 9.11 8.85
C GLU A 101 14.69 8.77 7.36
N PRO A 102 13.72 9.03 6.47
CA PRO A 102 13.90 8.83 5.04
C PRO A 102 14.86 9.86 4.43
N PRO A 103 15.39 9.63 3.23
CA PRO A 103 16.12 10.65 2.47
C PRO A 103 15.26 11.91 2.25
N SER A 104 15.92 13.05 2.01
CA SER A 104 15.22 14.29 1.64
C SER A 104 14.54 14.09 0.29
N ASP A 105 13.42 14.79 0.09
CA ASP A 105 12.64 14.77 -1.15
C ASP A 105 12.11 13.37 -1.53
N ALA A 106 12.01 12.46 -0.55
CA ALA A 106 11.59 11.09 -0.80
C ALA A 106 10.14 10.80 -0.40
N VAL A 107 9.61 11.48 0.63
CA VAL A 107 8.25 11.24 1.12
C VAL A 107 7.58 12.58 1.41
N PHE A 108 6.46 12.82 0.74
CA PHE A 108 5.67 14.03 0.87
C PHE A 108 4.28 13.71 1.44
N LEU A 109 3.81 14.53 2.39
CA LEU A 109 2.46 14.51 2.93
C LEU A 109 1.77 15.82 2.53
N ASP A 110 0.66 15.71 1.78
CA ASP A 110 -0.05 16.87 1.20
C ASP A 110 0.92 17.86 0.49
N GLY A 111 1.77 17.32 -0.38
CA GLY A 111 2.71 18.10 -1.20
C GLY A 111 3.97 18.59 -0.48
N ARG A 112 4.07 18.47 0.86
CA ARG A 112 5.24 18.91 1.63
C ARG A 112 6.11 17.74 2.07
N ASP A 113 7.43 17.86 1.95
CA ASP A 113 8.35 16.85 2.50
C ASP A 113 8.08 16.68 4.01
N ILE A 114 7.92 15.44 4.46
CA ILE A 114 7.64 15.12 5.86
C ILE A 114 8.82 15.48 6.79
N ARG A 115 10.02 15.70 6.25
CA ARG A 115 11.20 16.13 7.00
C ARG A 115 11.14 17.62 7.39
N ASP A 116 10.38 18.43 6.66
CA ASP A 116 10.12 19.83 6.98
C ASP A 116 9.07 20.00 8.09
N LEU A 117 8.41 18.92 8.48
CA LEU A 117 7.45 18.90 9.57
C LEU A 117 8.15 18.56 10.89
N ASP A 118 7.67 19.15 11.98
CA ASP A 118 7.97 18.66 13.32
C ASP A 118 7.45 17.22 13.47
N VAL A 119 8.26 16.36 14.09
CA VAL A 119 7.98 14.93 14.21
C VAL A 119 6.70 14.65 15.00
N LEU A 120 6.42 15.44 16.04
CA LEU A 120 5.20 15.26 16.83
C LEU A 120 3.96 15.69 16.04
N SER A 121 4.09 16.77 15.28
CA SER A 121 3.03 17.26 14.38
C SER A 121 2.73 16.26 13.27
N LEU A 122 3.75 15.66 12.66
CA LEU A 122 3.58 14.56 11.70
C LEU A 122 2.86 13.37 12.36
N ARG A 123 3.33 12.90 13.52
CA ARG A 123 2.77 11.73 14.22
C ARG A 123 1.35 11.93 14.75
N ARG A 124 0.92 13.18 14.96
CA ARG A 124 -0.48 13.51 15.26
C ARG A 124 -1.37 13.34 14.02
N LYS A 125 -0.89 13.79 12.85
CA LYS A 125 -1.61 13.65 11.58
C LYS A 125 -1.59 12.22 11.04
N VAL A 126 -0.51 11.49 11.30
CA VAL A 126 -0.25 10.15 10.79
C VAL A 126 -0.24 9.18 11.97
N GLY A 127 -1.42 8.69 12.32
CA GLY A 127 -1.59 7.69 13.36
C GLY A 127 -1.03 6.34 12.90
N MET A 128 -0.38 5.61 13.80
CA MET A 128 0.13 4.27 13.50
C MET A 128 -0.36 3.25 14.52
N LEU A 129 -0.83 2.11 14.03
CA LEU A 129 -1.14 0.92 14.82
C LEU A 129 -0.10 -0.15 14.49
N PHE A 130 0.60 -0.60 15.53
CA PHE A 130 1.59 -1.66 15.42
C PHE A 130 0.94 -3.03 15.61
N GLN A 131 1.62 -4.04 15.08
CA GLN A 131 1.37 -5.44 15.42
C GLN A 131 1.56 -5.64 16.92
N ILE A 132 0.54 -6.21 17.59
CA ILE A 132 0.64 -6.63 18.98
C ILE A 132 0.97 -8.12 19.03
N PRO A 133 1.92 -8.56 19.89
CA PRO A 133 2.23 -9.97 20.05
C PRO A 133 1.01 -10.81 20.46
N ALA A 134 0.96 -12.06 20.01
CA ALA A 134 -0.16 -12.99 20.25
C ALA A 134 -0.41 -13.37 21.72
N LEU A 135 0.48 -12.98 22.62
CA LEU A 135 0.30 -13.13 24.06
C LEU A 135 -0.78 -12.18 24.63
N PHE A 136 -1.19 -11.15 23.87
CA PHE A 136 -2.23 -10.21 24.28
C PHE A 136 -3.55 -10.50 23.58
N GLU A 137 -4.64 -10.46 24.35
CA GLU A 137 -6.00 -10.67 23.83
C GLU A 137 -6.39 -9.61 22.78
N GLY A 138 -7.35 -9.92 21.90
CA GLY A 138 -7.80 -8.98 20.87
C GLY A 138 -8.37 -7.65 21.39
N GLN A 139 -8.71 -7.57 22.68
CA GLN A 139 -9.07 -6.31 23.34
C GLN A 139 -7.90 -5.32 23.37
N ALA A 140 -6.66 -5.79 23.50
CA ALA A 140 -5.48 -4.93 23.47
C ALA A 140 -5.37 -4.20 22.12
N GLN A 141 -5.66 -4.88 21.00
CA GLN A 141 -5.66 -4.27 19.68
C GLN A 141 -6.73 -3.18 19.56
N ARG A 142 -7.93 -3.41 20.13
CA ARG A 142 -9.02 -2.42 20.12
C ARG A 142 -8.66 -1.18 20.94
N VAL A 143 -8.05 -1.35 22.11
CA VAL A 143 -7.56 -0.23 22.93
C VAL A 143 -6.45 0.53 22.20
N ALA A 144 -5.52 -0.18 21.56
CA ALA A 144 -4.46 0.45 20.77
C ALA A 144 -5.03 1.25 19.59
N LEU A 145 -5.98 0.69 18.84
CA LEU A 145 -6.67 1.40 17.76
C LEU A 145 -7.42 2.63 18.31
N ALA A 146 -8.18 2.49 19.40
CA ALA A 146 -8.88 3.62 20.03
C ALA A 146 -7.92 4.73 20.46
N ARG A 147 -6.76 4.36 21.03
CA ARG A 147 -5.70 5.31 21.41
C ARG A 147 -5.12 6.03 20.18
N THR A 148 -4.88 5.30 19.09
CA THR A 148 -4.38 5.90 17.85
C THR A 148 -5.39 6.88 17.26
N LEU A 149 -6.69 6.55 17.32
CA LEU A 149 -7.77 7.39 16.82
C LEU A 149 -8.10 8.59 17.73
N ALA A 150 -7.73 8.56 19.01
CA ALA A 150 -8.04 9.63 19.96
C ALA A 150 -7.41 10.99 19.59
N ASN A 151 -6.38 10.99 18.75
CA ASN A 151 -5.77 12.22 18.22
C ASN A 151 -6.38 12.67 16.88
N GLU A 152 -7.46 12.04 16.43
CA GLU A 152 -8.15 12.35 15.16
C GLU A 152 -7.18 12.46 13.97
N PRO A 153 -6.38 11.41 13.70
CA PRO A 153 -5.39 11.46 12.63
C PRO A 153 -6.07 11.62 11.27
N GLU A 154 -5.35 12.21 10.32
CA GLU A 154 -5.79 12.32 8.91
C GLU A 154 -5.45 11.06 8.11
N VAL A 155 -4.43 10.33 8.56
CA VAL A 155 -3.97 9.07 7.97
C VAL A 155 -3.74 8.02 9.05
N LEU A 156 -4.20 6.80 8.78
CA LEU A 156 -4.00 5.63 9.64
C LEU A 156 -3.08 4.61 8.97
N LEU A 157 -1.93 4.35 9.59
CA LEU A 157 -0.98 3.31 9.18
C LEU A 157 -1.18 2.06 10.03
N LEU A 158 -1.30 0.90 9.39
CA LEU A 158 -1.59 -0.37 10.06
C LEU A 158 -0.51 -1.40 9.68
N ASP A 159 0.34 -1.78 10.64
CA ASP A 159 1.39 -2.80 10.45
C ASP A 159 0.85 -4.14 10.98
N GLU A 160 0.30 -4.98 10.10
CA GLU A 160 -0.28 -6.29 10.44
C GLU A 160 -1.28 -6.25 11.61
N PRO A 161 -2.36 -5.47 11.51
CA PRO A 161 -3.23 -5.14 12.65
C PRO A 161 -4.02 -6.33 13.21
N THR A 162 -4.07 -7.47 12.52
CA THR A 162 -4.91 -8.62 12.88
C THR A 162 -4.16 -9.96 12.86
N SER A 163 -2.84 -9.98 12.71
CA SER A 163 -2.07 -11.23 12.52
C SER A 163 -2.18 -12.21 13.69
N ALA A 164 -2.44 -11.69 14.89
CA ALA A 164 -2.46 -12.43 16.14
C ALA A 164 -3.85 -12.54 16.78
N LEU A 165 -4.91 -12.21 16.01
CA LEU A 165 -6.27 -12.15 16.51
C LEU A 165 -7.09 -13.38 16.12
N ASP A 166 -8.07 -13.72 16.95
CA ASP A 166 -9.12 -14.67 16.56
C ASP A 166 -9.99 -14.08 15.43
N PRO A 167 -10.77 -14.92 14.71
CA PRO A 167 -11.58 -14.45 13.58
C PRO A 167 -12.61 -13.37 13.94
N ILE A 168 -13.21 -13.42 15.13
CA ILE A 168 -14.23 -12.45 15.57
C ILE A 168 -13.55 -11.10 15.82
N SER A 169 -12.44 -11.10 16.56
CA SER A 169 -11.64 -9.89 16.78
C SER A 169 -11.11 -9.30 15.48
N THR A 170 -10.66 -10.14 14.54
CA THR A 170 -10.24 -9.72 13.20
C THR A 170 -11.36 -8.99 12.47
N GLN A 171 -12.57 -9.58 12.42
CA GLN A 171 -13.72 -8.96 11.76
C GLN A 171 -14.07 -7.61 12.39
N ASN A 172 -14.05 -7.50 13.72
CA ASN A 172 -14.32 -6.25 14.42
C ASN A 172 -13.33 -5.13 14.05
N ILE A 173 -12.04 -5.45 13.87
CA ILE A 173 -11.03 -4.49 13.43
C ILE A 173 -11.25 -4.11 11.95
N GLU A 174 -11.51 -5.09 11.09
CA GLU A 174 -11.82 -4.85 9.67
C GLU A 174 -13.06 -3.95 9.49
N ASP A 175 -14.14 -4.20 10.24
CA ASP A 175 -15.35 -3.38 10.20
C ASP A 175 -15.08 -1.95 10.68
N ALA A 176 -14.23 -1.78 11.69
CA ALA A 176 -13.82 -0.46 12.15
C ALA A 176 -13.04 0.31 11.08
N ILE A 177 -12.11 -0.35 10.38
CA ILE A 177 -11.34 0.23 9.26
C ILE A 177 -12.28 0.67 8.14
N VAL A 178 -13.20 -0.20 7.71
CA VAL A 178 -14.18 0.10 6.66
C VAL A 178 -15.08 1.26 7.07
N LYS A 179 -15.50 1.31 8.35
CA LYS A 179 -16.31 2.41 8.88
C LYS A 179 -15.54 3.73 8.85
N LEU A 180 -14.31 3.78 9.35
CA LEU A 180 -13.47 4.99 9.36
C LEU A 180 -13.32 5.58 7.96
N LYS A 181 -13.02 4.74 6.97
CA LYS A 181 -12.97 5.15 5.57
C LYS A 181 -14.32 5.75 5.12
N LYS A 182 -15.41 5.01 5.28
CA LYS A 182 -16.74 5.42 4.76
C LYS A 182 -17.32 6.66 5.45
N SER A 183 -17.15 6.80 6.77
CA SER A 183 -17.76 7.90 7.53
C SER A 183 -16.88 9.14 7.69
N GLN A 184 -15.56 8.99 7.58
CA GLN A 184 -14.61 10.09 7.85
C GLN A 184 -13.69 10.40 6.66
N GLY A 185 -13.75 9.64 5.56
CA GLY A 185 -12.81 9.81 4.45
C GLY A 185 -11.36 9.56 4.87
N MET A 186 -11.15 8.73 5.90
CA MET A 186 -9.84 8.43 6.45
C MET A 186 -8.96 7.78 5.37
N THR A 187 -7.74 8.28 5.19
CA THR A 187 -6.73 7.62 4.36
C THR A 187 -6.08 6.50 5.17
N ILE A 188 -5.99 5.30 4.62
CA ILE A 188 -5.49 4.13 5.38
C ILE A 188 -4.45 3.39 4.55
N VAL A 189 -3.30 3.09 5.17
CA VAL A 189 -2.26 2.25 4.55
C VAL A 189 -2.03 1.05 5.45
N MET A 190 -2.27 -0.15 4.92
CA MET A 190 -2.21 -1.39 5.70
C MET A 190 -1.23 -2.38 5.09
N VAL A 191 -0.30 -2.85 5.91
CA VAL A 191 0.51 -4.04 5.61
C VAL A 191 -0.24 -5.28 6.08
N SER A 192 -0.38 -6.27 5.21
CA SER A 192 -0.97 -7.55 5.57
C SER A 192 -0.32 -8.72 4.82
N HIS A 193 -0.31 -9.87 5.47
CA HIS A 193 0.02 -11.16 4.85
C HIS A 193 -1.24 -11.94 4.43
N SER A 194 -2.44 -11.44 4.74
CA SER A 194 -3.70 -12.08 4.39
C SER A 194 -4.31 -11.44 3.13
N ILE A 195 -4.21 -12.15 2.00
CA ILE A 195 -4.84 -11.69 0.75
C ILE A 195 -6.34 -11.58 0.89
N LYS A 196 -6.99 -12.51 1.61
CA LYS A 196 -8.43 -12.44 1.86
C LYS A 196 -8.84 -11.19 2.63
N GLN A 197 -8.02 -10.74 3.59
CA GLN A 197 -8.27 -9.49 4.28
C GLN A 197 -8.16 -8.32 3.32
N ILE A 198 -7.07 -8.24 2.56
CA ILE A 198 -6.84 -7.18 1.58
C ILE A 198 -8.00 -7.09 0.58
N GLN A 199 -8.46 -8.23 0.06
CA GLN A 199 -9.63 -8.31 -0.83
C GLN A 199 -10.93 -7.79 -0.21
N ARG A 200 -11.10 -7.92 1.11
CA ARG A 200 -12.31 -7.44 1.81
C ARG A 200 -12.30 -5.94 2.07
N ILE A 201 -11.14 -5.35 2.35
CA ILE A 201 -11.09 -3.99 2.93
C ILE A 201 -10.28 -2.97 2.13
N ALA A 202 -9.35 -3.39 1.28
CA ALA A 202 -8.55 -2.46 0.49
C ALA A 202 -9.30 -2.02 -0.75
N ASP A 203 -9.03 -0.81 -1.22
CA ASP A 203 -9.50 -0.29 -2.50
C ASP A 203 -8.48 -0.56 -3.61
N VAL A 204 -7.19 -0.56 -3.22
CA VAL A 204 -6.05 -0.75 -4.11
C VAL A 204 -4.97 -1.53 -3.37
N VAL A 205 -4.21 -2.33 -4.11
CA VAL A 205 -3.18 -3.21 -3.59
C VAL A 205 -1.86 -2.91 -4.26
N CYS A 206 -0.82 -2.70 -3.46
CA CYS A 206 0.55 -2.51 -3.88
C CYS A 206 1.35 -3.78 -3.58
N LEU A 207 1.96 -4.35 -4.61
CA LEU A 207 2.84 -5.51 -4.50
C LEU A 207 4.28 -5.02 -4.31
N LEU A 208 4.83 -5.28 -3.13
CA LEU A 208 6.21 -4.93 -2.78
C LEU A 208 7.09 -6.18 -2.77
N VAL A 209 8.07 -6.22 -3.68
CA VAL A 209 9.03 -7.32 -3.84
C VAL A 209 10.44 -6.76 -3.91
N ASN A 210 11.37 -7.35 -3.16
CA ASN A 210 12.78 -6.95 -3.12
C ASN A 210 13.02 -5.44 -2.90
N GLY A 211 12.14 -4.81 -2.12
CA GLY A 211 12.25 -3.38 -1.82
C GLY A 211 11.74 -2.45 -2.90
N GLU A 212 11.00 -2.95 -3.89
CA GLU A 212 10.41 -2.17 -4.99
C GLU A 212 8.91 -2.48 -5.13
N VAL A 213 8.13 -1.47 -5.52
CA VAL A 213 6.71 -1.64 -5.86
C VAL A 213 6.64 -2.10 -7.31
N VAL A 214 6.32 -3.38 -7.51
CA VAL A 214 6.35 -4.01 -8.83
C VAL A 214 5.01 -3.88 -9.57
N GLU A 215 3.90 -3.76 -8.83
CA GLU A 215 2.56 -3.67 -9.43
C GLU A 215 1.58 -3.01 -8.46
N VAL A 216 0.62 -2.27 -9.00
CA VAL A 216 -0.50 -1.68 -8.27
C VAL A 216 -1.80 -2.10 -8.96
N LEU A 217 -2.68 -2.76 -8.22
CA LEU A 217 -3.85 -3.47 -8.77
C LEU A 217 -5.09 -3.23 -7.91
N LYS A 218 -6.27 -3.52 -8.48
CA LYS A 218 -7.47 -3.72 -7.65
C LYS A 218 -7.38 -5.03 -6.87
N PRO A 219 -8.02 -5.14 -5.69
CA PRO A 219 -7.98 -6.36 -4.89
C PRO A 219 -8.52 -7.60 -5.61
N ASP A 220 -9.56 -7.45 -6.46
CA ASP A 220 -10.14 -8.56 -7.22
C ASP A 220 -9.28 -9.00 -8.41
N GLU A 221 -8.30 -8.17 -8.80
CA GLU A 221 -7.37 -8.41 -9.91
C GLU A 221 -6.04 -9.00 -9.42
N LEU A 222 -5.89 -9.28 -8.12
CA LEU A 222 -4.65 -9.82 -7.53
C LEU A 222 -4.19 -11.13 -8.16
N SER A 223 -5.12 -12.00 -8.58
CA SER A 223 -4.80 -13.25 -9.28
C SER A 223 -4.34 -13.05 -10.73
N GLN A 224 -4.53 -11.85 -11.27
CA GLN A 224 -4.19 -11.47 -12.64
C GLN A 224 -2.88 -10.68 -12.73
N ALA A 225 -2.13 -10.60 -11.62
CA ALA A 225 -0.84 -9.94 -11.57
C ALA A 225 0.05 -10.40 -12.73
N LYS A 226 0.59 -9.43 -13.49
CA LYS A 226 1.32 -9.70 -14.73
C LYS A 226 2.81 -9.88 -14.49
N HIS A 227 3.35 -9.22 -13.47
CA HIS A 227 4.79 -9.24 -13.24
C HIS A 227 5.22 -10.63 -12.72
N PRO A 228 6.28 -11.27 -13.27
CA PRO A 228 6.67 -12.62 -12.86
C PRO A 228 6.91 -12.73 -11.35
N MET A 229 7.59 -11.74 -10.76
CA MET A 229 7.80 -11.70 -9.30
C MET A 229 6.52 -11.44 -8.51
N ALA A 230 5.55 -10.74 -9.10
CA ALA A 230 4.24 -10.53 -8.50
C ALA A 230 3.45 -11.84 -8.49
N GLN A 231 3.46 -12.61 -9.58
CA GLN A 231 2.84 -13.93 -9.66
C GLN A 231 3.44 -14.90 -8.63
N SER A 232 4.77 -14.99 -8.54
CA SER A 232 5.44 -15.80 -7.52
C SER A 232 5.11 -15.32 -6.11
N SER A 233 5.06 -14.00 -5.88
CA SER A 233 4.72 -13.45 -4.56
C SER A 233 3.27 -13.70 -4.17
N VAL A 234 2.33 -13.52 -5.09
CA VAL A 234 0.92 -13.86 -4.90
C VAL A 234 0.80 -15.35 -4.60
N LEU A 235 1.50 -16.23 -5.33
CA LEU A 235 1.53 -17.66 -5.05
C LEU A 235 2.06 -17.99 -3.63
N ILE A 236 3.18 -17.37 -3.25
CA ILE A 236 3.80 -17.55 -1.92
C ILE A 236 2.87 -17.07 -0.80
N VAL A 237 2.20 -15.93 -1.00
CA VAL A 237 1.33 -15.32 0.03
C VAL A 237 -0.06 -15.97 0.07
N THR A 238 -0.58 -16.47 -1.06
CA THR A 238 -1.89 -17.17 -1.11
C THR A 238 -1.82 -18.62 -0.65
N GLY A 239 -0.65 -19.25 -0.67
CA GLY A 239 -0.53 -20.70 -0.49
C GLY A 239 -1.28 -21.51 -1.56
N TYR A 240 -1.61 -20.89 -2.70
CA TYR A 240 -2.40 -21.52 -3.77
C TYR A 240 -1.54 -22.56 -4.49
N ARG A 241 -1.62 -23.83 -4.08
CA ARG A 241 -1.24 -24.94 -4.96
C ARG A 241 -2.33 -25.08 -6.01
N HIS A 242 -2.25 -24.30 -7.09
CA HIS A 242 -3.06 -24.62 -8.26
C HIS A 242 -2.44 -25.85 -8.93
N THR A 243 -3.13 -26.98 -8.84
CA THR A 243 -2.89 -28.15 -9.67
C THR A 243 -3.10 -27.77 -11.14
N ASP A 244 -2.11 -28.14 -11.96
CA ASP A 244 -2.21 -28.52 -13.38
C ASP A 244 -2.31 -27.46 -14.50
N ALA A 245 -1.54 -26.36 -14.45
CA ALA A 245 -1.23 -25.61 -15.68
C ALA A 245 0.11 -24.84 -15.72
N PHE A 246 0.70 -24.47 -14.57
CA PHE A 246 1.93 -23.64 -14.51
C PHE A 246 3.23 -24.40 -14.18
N MET A 247 3.16 -25.73 -14.07
CA MET A 247 4.30 -26.58 -13.68
C MET A 247 5.46 -26.60 -14.69
N ASN A 248 5.23 -26.26 -15.97
CA ASN A 248 6.29 -26.39 -16.98
C ASN A 248 7.20 -25.16 -17.16
N SER A 249 6.83 -23.97 -16.68
CA SER A 249 7.69 -22.77 -16.82
C SER A 249 8.38 -22.36 -15.51
N SER A 250 7.89 -22.82 -14.36
CA SER A 250 8.43 -22.42 -13.05
C SER A 250 9.59 -23.28 -12.55
N LEU A 251 9.81 -24.47 -13.13
CA LEU A 251 10.95 -25.34 -12.80
C LEU A 251 12.27 -24.88 -13.43
N GLU A 252 12.24 -24.12 -14.54
CA GLU A 252 13.45 -23.57 -15.15
C GLU A 252 14.00 -22.35 -14.39
N LEU A 253 13.14 -21.56 -13.73
CA LEU A 253 13.60 -20.39 -12.97
C LEU A 253 14.21 -20.74 -11.60
N PHE A 254 13.79 -21.84 -10.98
CA PHE A 254 14.27 -22.27 -9.65
C PHE A 254 15.58 -23.09 -9.71
N MET A 255 15.99 -23.56 -10.89
CA MET A 255 17.20 -24.39 -11.07
C MET A 255 18.41 -23.59 -11.60
N ASN A 256 18.27 -22.28 -11.83
CA ASN A 256 19.33 -21.41 -12.37
C ASN A 256 19.88 -20.38 -11.36
N TYR A 257 19.74 -20.64 -10.05
CA TYR A 257 20.43 -19.91 -8.99
C TYR A 257 21.18 -20.86 -8.06
#